data_AF-A0A2M7UP66-F1
#
_entry.id   AF-A0A2M7UP66-F1
#
_cell.length_a   1.000
_cell.length_b   1.000
_cell.length_c   1.000
_cell.angle_alpha   90.00
_cell.angle_beta   90.00
_cell.angle_gamma   90.00
#
_symmetry.space_group_name_H-M   'P 1'
#
loop_
_entity.id
_entity.type
_entity.pdbx_description
1 polymer ?
#
loop_
_entity_poly.entity_id
_entity_poly.type
_entity_poly.pdbx_seq_one_letter_code
_entity_poly.pdbx_strand_id
1 'polypeptide(L)' 'MNPEKIKGFAPMPIRELAFKSITVVSSNDKWVSPERAEFFAKSWNSQLINIGPHGHINADTGFGEWPQGEELLKQLTQ' A
#
# COMPACT_ATOMS: atom_id res chain seq x y z
N MET A 1 10.96 7.30 13.38
CA MET A 1 9.70 7.93 12.91
C MET A 1 9.35 9.04 13.88
N ASN A 2 8.99 10.23 13.41
CA ASN A 2 8.50 11.31 14.28
C ASN A 2 6.97 11.18 14.40
N PRO A 3 6.40 10.92 15.59
CA PRO A 3 4.95 10.75 15.79
C PRO A 3 4.13 11.95 15.28
N GLU A 4 4.67 13.17 15.37
CA GLU A 4 3.98 14.37 14.89
C GLU A 4 3.76 14.36 13.37
N LYS A 5 4.64 13.70 12.60
CA LYS A 5 4.54 13.64 11.14
C LYS A 5 3.49 12.64 10.64
N ILE A 6 2.97 11.77 11.50
CA ILE A 6 2.02 10.70 11.12
C ILE A 6 0.63 10.85 11.77
N LYS A 7 0.44 11.84 12.66
CA LYS A 7 -0.84 12.07 13.34
C LYS A 7 -2.01 12.28 12.37
N GLY A 8 -1.78 12.89 11.21
CA GLY A 8 -2.81 13.12 10.19
C GLY A 8 -3.35 11.86 9.50
N PHE A 9 -2.67 10.72 9.65
CA PHE A 9 -3.10 9.43 9.07
C PHE A 9 -3.91 8.57 10.06
N ALA A 10 -4.01 8.99 11.32
CA ALA A 10 -4.73 8.24 12.34
C ALA A 10 -6.11 8.86 12.65
N PRO A 11 -7.15 8.04 12.87
CA PRO A 11 -7.17 6.59 12.67
C PRO A 11 -7.21 6.23 11.17
N MET A 12 -6.53 5.15 10.80
CA MET A 12 -6.71 4.56 9.47
C MET A 12 -8.14 4.01 9.37
N PRO A 13 -8.84 4.19 8.23
CA PRO A 13 -10.18 3.66 8.05
C PRO A 13 -10.18 2.13 8.14
N ILE A 14 -11.08 1.55 8.93
CA ILE A 14 -11.32 0.10 9.03
C ILE A 14 -12.72 -0.19 8.48
N ARG A 15 -12.91 0.12 7.19
CA ARG A 15 -14.17 -0.07 6.46
C ARG A 15 -13.89 -0.17 4.97
N GLU A 16 -14.83 -0.77 4.24
CA GLU A 16 -14.73 -0.88 2.80
C GLU A 16 -14.63 0.49 2.13
N LEU A 17 -13.80 0.59 1.09
CA LEU A 17 -13.71 1.78 0.27
C LEU A 17 -14.88 1.81 -0.71
N ALA A 18 -15.36 3.01 -1.04
CA ALA A 18 -16.51 3.21 -1.93
C ALA A 18 -16.18 3.01 -3.42
N PHE A 19 -14.99 2.49 -3.74
CA PHE A 19 -14.47 2.34 -5.10
C PHE A 19 -13.53 1.14 -5.17
N LYS A 20 -13.33 0.62 -6.38
CA LYS A 20 -12.38 -0.47 -6.65
C LYS A 20 -10.96 -0.03 -6.31
N SER A 21 -10.23 -0.82 -5.53
CA SER A 21 -8.88 -0.49 -5.09
C SER A 21 -7.92 -1.69 -5.10
N ILE A 22 -6.63 -1.38 -5.20
CA ILE A 22 -5.52 -2.33 -5.06
C ILE A 22 -4.59 -1.81 -3.95
N THR A 23 -4.21 -2.68 -3.02
CA THR A 23 -3.17 -2.45 -2.01
C THR A 23 -1.91 -3.18 -2.44
N VAL A 24 -0.82 -2.45 -2.67
CA VAL A 24 0.50 -3.04 -2.98
C VAL A 24 1.35 -3.05 -1.72
N VAL A 25 1.98 -4.19 -1.42
CA VAL A 25 2.81 -4.39 -0.23
C VAL A 25 4.17 -4.99 -0.59
N SER A 26 5.20 -4.56 0.16
CA SER A 26 6.49 -5.23 0.18
C SER A 26 6.62 -6.11 1.41
N SER A 27 7.22 -7.31 1.23
CA SER A 27 7.40 -8.26 2.32
C SER A 27 8.44 -7.85 3.37
N ASN A 28 9.26 -6.83 3.10
CA ASN A 28 10.30 -6.34 4.01
C ASN A 28 10.23 -4.82 4.25
N ASP A 29 9.04 -4.23 4.18
CA ASP A 29 8.84 -2.84 4.57
C ASP A 29 9.08 -2.66 6.09
N LYS A 30 9.95 -1.71 6.45
CA LYS A 30 10.32 -1.41 7.85
C LYS A 30 9.25 -0.66 8.64
N TRP A 31 8.23 -0.12 7.97
CA TRP A 31 7.19 0.70 8.60
C TRP A 31 5.85 -0.01 8.73
N VAL A 32 5.55 -0.93 7.81
CA VAL A 32 4.28 -1.66 7.78
C VAL A 32 4.57 -3.15 7.56
N SER A 33 4.17 -4.00 8.51
CA SER A 33 4.34 -5.45 8.33
C SER A 33 3.37 -5.99 7.27
N PRO A 34 3.71 -7.12 6.62
CA PRO A 34 2.81 -7.79 5.67
C PRO A 34 1.42 -8.07 6.26
N GLU A 35 1.36 -8.54 7.52
CA GLU A 35 0.11 -8.87 8.20
C GLU A 35 -0.75 -7.64 8.43
N ARG A 36 -0.12 -6.49 8.72
CA ARG A 36 -0.84 -5.22 8.89
C ARG A 36 -1.36 -4.69 7.57
N ALA A 37 -0.59 -4.82 6.50
CA ALA A 37 -1.05 -4.46 5.15
C ALA A 37 -2.21 -5.36 4.68
N GLU A 38 -2.12 -6.67 4.95
CA GLU A 38 -3.21 -7.63 4.71
C GLU A 38 -4.48 -7.27 5.47
N PHE A 39 -4.36 -6.91 6.75
CA PHE A 39 -5.48 -6.48 7.56
C PHE A 39 -6.18 -5.25 6.96
N PHE A 40 -5.42 -4.25 6.52
CA PHE A 40 -5.99 -3.07 5.87
C PHE A 40 -6.62 -3.41 4.51
N ALA A 41 -5.94 -4.20 3.67
CA ALA A 41 -6.49 -4.60 2.38
C ALA A 41 -7.82 -5.34 2.51
N LYS A 42 -7.92 -6.28 3.47
CA LYS A 42 -9.18 -6.94 3.83
C LYS A 42 -10.22 -5.95 4.31
N SER A 43 -9.86 -5.05 5.23
CA SER A 43 -10.78 -4.04 5.77
C SER A 43 -11.32 -3.10 4.70
N TRP A 44 -10.50 -2.79 3.68
CA TRP A 44 -10.84 -1.90 2.57
C TRP A 44 -11.57 -2.61 1.43
N ASN A 45 -11.71 -3.95 1.48
CA ASN A 45 -12.13 -4.78 0.36
C ASN A 45 -11.29 -4.53 -0.92
N SER A 46 -9.98 -4.36 -0.70
CA SER A 46 -8.98 -4.05 -1.72
C SER A 46 -8.29 -5.33 -2.18
N GLN A 47 -8.01 -5.44 -3.47
CA GLN A 47 -7.13 -6.51 -3.97
C GLN A 47 -5.73 -6.31 -3.38
N LEU A 48 -5.13 -7.36 -2.81
CA LEU A 48 -3.78 -7.29 -2.27
C LEU A 48 -2.76 -7.85 -3.26
N ILE A 49 -1.69 -7.09 -3.52
CA ILE A 49 -0.55 -7.52 -4.34
C ILE A 49 0.72 -7.40 -3.52
N ASN A 50 1.34 -8.53 -3.21
CA ASN A 50 2.67 -8.57 -2.60
C ASN A 50 3.73 -8.67 -3.69
N ILE A 51 4.61 -7.67 -3.77
CA ILE A 51 5.68 -7.60 -4.79
C ILE A 51 7.02 -8.15 -4.29
N GLY A 52 7.07 -8.77 -3.12
CA GLY A 52 8.30 -9.29 -2.52
C GLY A 52 9.14 -8.21 -1.81
N PRO A 53 10.45 -8.45 -1.61
CA PRO A 53 11.30 -7.66 -0.70
C PRO A 53 11.89 -6.42 -1.40
N HIS A 54 11.18 -5.30 -1.30
CA HIS A 54 11.41 -4.04 -2.00
C HIS A 54 11.45 -2.81 -1.07
N GLY A 55 11.52 -3.03 0.25
CA GLY A 55 11.56 -1.98 1.25
C GLY A 55 10.26 -1.17 1.28
N HIS A 56 10.36 0.15 1.43
CA HIS A 56 9.18 1.02 1.60
C HIS A 56 8.59 1.56 0.28
N ILE A 57 8.86 0.90 -0.85
CA ILE A 57 8.30 1.22 -2.18
C ILE A 57 8.35 2.74 -2.45
N ASN A 58 9.53 3.33 -2.32
CA ASN A 58 9.77 4.75 -2.58
C ASN A 58 10.92 4.92 -3.59
N ALA A 59 11.19 6.17 -3.97
CA ALA A 59 12.29 6.47 -4.90
C ALA A 59 13.65 5.93 -4.41
N ASP A 60 13.91 6.00 -3.10
CA ASP A 60 15.16 5.49 -2.50
C ASP A 60 15.29 3.96 -2.62
N THR A 61 14.17 3.24 -2.71
CA THR A 61 14.14 1.78 -2.92
C THR A 61 13.93 1.39 -4.38
N GLY A 62 14.11 2.33 -5.33
CA GLY A 62 14.05 2.07 -6.77
C GLY A 62 12.67 2.22 -7.40
N PHE A 63 11.68 2.74 -6.67
CA PHE A 63 10.30 2.95 -7.15
C PHE A 63 10.05 4.42 -7.47
N GLY A 64 10.86 4.96 -8.41
CA GLY A 64 10.67 6.30 -8.98
C GLY A 64 9.66 6.26 -10.12
N GLU A 65 10.13 6.21 -11.36
CA GLU A 65 9.29 5.81 -12.49
C GLU A 65 8.98 4.31 -12.33
N TRP A 66 7.75 3.99 -11.97
CA TRP A 66 7.31 2.61 -11.66
C TRP A 66 6.27 2.14 -12.69
N PRO A 67 6.70 1.69 -13.89
CA PRO A 67 5.79 1.27 -14.95
C PRO A 67 4.82 0.17 -14.53
N GLN A 68 5.26 -0.76 -13.67
CA GLN A 68 4.40 -1.82 -13.15
C GLN A 68 3.27 -1.23 -12.28
N GLY A 69 3.54 -0.14 -11.54
CA GLY A 69 2.50 0.58 -10.80
C GLY A 69 1.46 1.22 -11.73
N GLU A 70 1.88 1.71 -12.89
CA GLU A 70 0.94 2.21 -13.91
C GLU A 70 0.07 1.10 -14.49
N GLU A 71 0.62 -0.08 -14.74
CA GLU A 71 -0.17 -1.25 -15.17
C GLU A 71 -1.20 -1.68 -14.12
N LEU A 72 -0.85 -1.58 -12.83
CA LEU A 72 -1.82 -1.83 -11.74
C LEU A 72 -2.94 -0.78 -11.74
N LEU A 73 -2.60 0.49 -11.94
CA LEU A 73 -3.59 1.57 -12.04
C LEU A 73 -4.56 1.35 -13.21
N LYS A 74 -4.05 0.94 -14.38
CA LYS A 74 -4.87 0.66 -15.56
C LYS A 74 -5.91 -0.45 -15.33
N GLN A 75 -5.70 -1.35 -14.36
CA GLN A 75 -6.68 -2.39 -13.99
C GLN A 75 -7.88 -1.84 -13.21
N LEU A 76 -7.78 -0.62 -12.65
CA LEU A 76 -8.84 0.03 -11.88
C LEU A 76 -9.78 0.88 -12.75
N THR A 77 -9.33 1.28 -13.94
CA THR A 77 -10.05 2.21 -14.82
C THR A 77 -10.71 1.54 -16.03
N GLN A 78 -10.56 0.22 -16.17
CA GLN A 78 -11.21 -0.60 -17.20
C GLN A 78 -12.52 -1.20 -16.70
#